data_AF-A0A2M7HB80-F1
#
_entry.id   AF-A0A2M7HB80-F1
#
_cell.length_a   1.000
_cell.length_b   1.000
_cell.length_c   1.000
_cell.angle_alpha   90.00
_cell.angle_beta   90.00
_cell.angle_gamma   90.00
#
_symmetry.space_group_name_H-M   'P 1'
#
loop_
_entity.id
_entity.type
_entity.pdbx_description
1 polymer ?
#
loop_
_entity_poly.entity_id
_entity_poly.type
_entity_poly.pdbx_seq_one_letter_code
_entity_poly.pdbx_strand_id
1 'polypeptide(L)'
;MSELFTPPASEPSADSFYRLGPEQVLQAIESIGFACSGRQQALNSYENRVYQIGLEDGDEPLVAKFYRPARWSDAAILEEHAFTLELEELDIPAVPPLCIAGSTLHQFEGHRFALYPFMPGRTPDLENEGHIEQLGRFFGRIHAAGASRSFMHRPRLDVHSFGDEAYEYLLEQDLLPLELEASYTRLGEDLLDSIEDIMATVDARYIRLQGDAHPGNILWHGGLQRTEGSPHILDFDDARMGPAVQDLWMFLSGDSEQMEATLDTLLKGYTSFCDFDAYELRLIEPLRTLRMMHHAAWLAKRRDDPVFLDAFPWFNTQRYWEEHLLSLKEQMAALLEPPLQWQPS
;
A
#
# COMPACT_ATOMS: atom_id res chain seq x y z
N MET A 1 -18.70 -29.66 39.66
CA MET A 1 -17.59 -28.87 39.09
C MET A 1 -18.10 -28.36 37.75
N SER A 2 -18.68 -27.15 37.75
CA SER A 2 -19.20 -26.52 36.54
C SER A 2 -18.02 -25.89 35.79
N GLU A 3 -17.75 -26.39 34.60
CA GLU A 3 -16.84 -25.75 33.65
C GLU A 3 -17.41 -24.37 33.31
N LEU A 4 -16.61 -23.34 33.61
CA LEU A 4 -16.87 -21.98 33.20
C LEU A 4 -16.64 -21.90 31.68
N PHE A 5 -17.75 -21.83 30.94
CA PHE A 5 -17.74 -21.49 29.53
C PHE A 5 -17.30 -20.02 29.41
N THR A 6 -16.02 -19.80 29.10
CA THR A 6 -15.53 -18.49 28.70
C THR A 6 -16.05 -18.21 27.29
N PRO A 7 -16.91 -17.20 27.07
CA PRO A 7 -17.34 -16.85 25.73
C PRO A 7 -16.12 -16.40 24.90
N PRO A 8 -16.11 -16.62 23.57
CA PRO A 8 -15.07 -16.06 22.72
C PRO A 8 -15.03 -14.54 22.90
N ALA A 9 -13.83 -13.97 23.01
CA ALA A 9 -13.65 -12.53 23.09
C ALA A 9 -14.34 -11.89 21.87
N SER A 10 -15.25 -10.95 22.12
CA SER A 10 -15.87 -10.16 21.07
C SER A 10 -14.79 -9.40 20.31
N GLU A 11 -14.81 -9.46 18.97
CA GLU A 11 -13.93 -8.62 18.15
C GLU A 11 -14.11 -7.16 18.57
N PRO A 12 -13.01 -6.40 18.76
CA PRO A 12 -13.11 -5.00 19.14
C PRO A 12 -13.86 -4.22 18.05
N SER A 13 -14.79 -3.37 18.47
CA SER A 13 -15.45 -2.43 17.57
C SER A 13 -14.45 -1.42 17.01
N ALA A 14 -14.77 -0.80 15.87
CA ALA A 14 -13.98 0.30 15.28
C ALA A 14 -13.66 1.40 16.33
N ASP A 15 -14.61 1.68 17.23
CA ASP A 15 -14.43 2.62 18.36
C ASP A 15 -13.30 2.26 19.33
N SER A 16 -13.02 0.97 19.55
CA SER A 16 -11.92 0.53 20.41
C SER A 16 -10.56 0.71 19.73
N PHE A 17 -10.50 0.58 18.40
CA PHE A 17 -9.29 0.84 17.61
C PHE A 17 -8.88 2.31 17.64
N TYR A 18 -9.85 3.23 17.70
CA TYR A 18 -9.57 4.65 17.91
C TYR A 18 -9.05 4.98 19.31
N ARG A 19 -9.21 4.06 20.28
CA ARG A 19 -8.83 4.25 21.68
C ARG A 19 -7.56 3.50 22.08
N LEU A 20 -6.81 2.94 21.13
CA LEU A 20 -5.52 2.31 21.39
C LEU A 20 -4.53 3.36 21.93
N GLY A 21 -4.41 3.43 23.26
CA GLY A 21 -3.60 4.40 23.97
C GLY A 21 -2.14 3.97 24.10
N PRO A 22 -1.24 4.90 24.48
CA PRO A 22 0.18 4.59 24.66
C PRO A 22 0.44 3.41 25.61
N GLU A 23 -0.29 3.35 26.72
CA GLU A 23 -0.14 2.28 27.71
C GLU A 23 -0.50 0.91 27.14
N GLN A 24 -1.63 0.79 26.41
CA GLN A 24 -2.02 -0.48 25.79
C GLN A 24 -1.01 -0.95 24.74
N VAL A 25 -0.42 -0.01 23.98
CA VAL A 25 0.63 -0.35 23.00
C VAL A 25 1.84 -0.97 23.69
N LEU A 26 2.33 -0.36 24.78
CA LEU A 26 3.48 -0.89 25.51
C LEU A 26 3.17 -2.23 26.16
N GLN A 27 2.00 -2.37 26.81
CA GLN A 27 1.56 -3.63 27.41
C GLN A 27 1.42 -4.77 26.39
N ALA A 28 0.93 -4.47 25.18
CA ALA A 28 0.85 -5.47 24.12
C ALA A 28 2.24 -6.02 23.75
N ILE A 29 3.23 -5.15 23.65
CA ILE A 29 4.61 -5.50 23.30
C ILE A 29 5.29 -6.25 24.44
N GLU A 30 5.07 -5.83 25.68
CA GLU A 30 5.55 -6.52 26.88
C GLU A 30 4.91 -7.92 27.04
N SER A 31 3.65 -8.09 26.62
CA SER A 31 2.95 -9.38 26.71
C SER A 31 3.59 -10.49 25.87
N ILE A 32 4.40 -10.13 24.88
CA ILE A 32 5.14 -11.06 24.01
C ILE A 32 6.65 -11.09 24.30
N GLY A 33 7.08 -10.50 25.42
CA GLY A 33 8.41 -10.73 26.00
C GLY A 33 9.44 -9.62 25.81
N PHE A 34 9.05 -8.43 25.34
CA PHE A 34 9.96 -7.29 25.18
C PHE A 34 9.84 -6.30 26.33
N ALA A 35 10.96 -5.85 26.90
CA ALA A 35 10.97 -4.80 27.91
C ALA A 35 10.98 -3.41 27.25
N CYS A 36 9.93 -2.60 27.46
CA CYS A 36 9.82 -1.29 26.84
C CYS A 36 10.40 -0.18 27.73
N SER A 37 11.18 0.74 27.15
CA SER A 37 11.74 1.90 27.86
C SER A 37 10.73 3.03 28.15
N GLY A 38 9.47 2.86 27.73
CA GLY A 38 8.44 3.91 27.73
C GLY A 38 8.56 4.96 26.63
N ARG A 39 9.59 4.90 25.79
CA ARG A 39 9.70 5.76 24.59
C ARG A 39 8.80 5.22 23.50
N GLN A 40 7.86 6.03 23.04
CA GLN A 40 6.93 5.69 21.96
C GLN A 40 6.74 6.89 21.04
N GLN A 41 6.77 6.65 19.73
CA GLN A 41 6.47 7.65 18.71
C GLN A 41 5.48 7.06 17.71
N ALA A 42 4.33 7.72 17.50
CA ALA A 42 3.43 7.37 16.41
C ALA A 42 4.09 7.70 15.06
N LEU A 43 4.07 6.75 14.14
CA LEU A 43 4.52 6.93 12.75
C LEU A 43 3.33 7.29 11.87
N ASN A 44 3.62 7.93 10.73
CA ASN A 44 2.60 8.38 9.79
C ASN A 44 1.99 7.18 9.03
N SER A 45 0.97 6.55 9.62
CA SER A 45 0.18 5.48 9.00
C SER A 45 -1.29 5.69 9.39
N TYR A 46 -2.15 5.74 8.38
CA TYR A 46 -3.58 6.09 8.55
C TYR A 46 -4.50 4.87 8.48
N GLU A 47 -4.04 3.81 7.82
CA GLU A 47 -4.78 2.56 7.77
C GLU A 47 -4.67 1.82 9.10
N ASN A 48 -3.42 1.49 9.45
CA ASN A 48 -3.03 0.79 10.65
C ASN A 48 -2.43 1.78 11.65
N ARG A 49 -2.45 1.45 12.94
CA ARG A 49 -1.73 2.26 13.94
C ARG A 49 -0.30 1.74 14.04
N VAL A 50 0.66 2.57 13.64
CA VAL A 50 2.07 2.19 13.62
C VAL A 50 2.85 3.05 14.60
N TYR A 51 3.67 2.41 15.42
CA TYR A 51 4.46 3.08 16.46
C TYR A 51 5.90 2.59 16.43
N GLN A 52 6.85 3.51 16.56
CA GLN A 52 8.21 3.19 16.95
C GLN A 52 8.28 3.11 18.48
N ILE A 53 8.91 2.05 18.98
CA ILE A 53 8.93 1.66 20.39
C ILE A 53 10.37 1.46 20.82
N GLY A 54 10.81 2.23 21.82
CA GLY A 54 12.14 2.09 22.39
C GLY A 54 12.18 0.96 23.42
N LEU A 55 13.19 0.11 23.34
CA LEU A 55 13.42 -0.99 24.28
C LEU A 55 14.36 -0.58 25.43
N GLU A 56 14.32 -1.32 26.54
CA GLU A 56 15.28 -1.18 27.63
C GLU A 56 16.70 -1.60 27.22
N ASP A 57 17.70 -1.33 28.07
CA ASP A 57 19.10 -1.77 27.92
C ASP A 57 19.87 -1.39 26.65
N GLY A 58 19.35 -0.45 25.86
CA GLY A 58 20.04 0.11 24.69
C GLY A 58 19.87 -0.71 23.41
N ASP A 59 18.89 -1.62 23.40
CA ASP A 59 18.47 -2.33 22.20
C ASP A 59 17.89 -1.36 21.15
N GLU A 60 18.04 -1.73 19.87
CA GLU A 60 17.46 -0.99 18.75
C GLU A 60 15.93 -0.91 18.90
N PRO A 61 15.29 0.22 18.56
CA PRO A 61 13.85 0.34 18.64
C PRO A 61 13.15 -0.64 17.69
N LEU A 62 11.90 -0.98 18.01
CA LEU A 62 11.03 -1.79 17.15
C LEU A 62 9.92 -0.94 16.56
N VAL A 63 9.32 -1.43 15.47
CA VAL A 63 8.11 -0.86 14.89
C VAL A 63 6.94 -1.81 15.18
N ALA A 64 5.95 -1.36 15.93
CA ALA A 64 4.72 -2.09 16.19
C ALA A 64 3.62 -1.62 15.24
N LYS A 65 3.05 -2.54 14.47
CA LYS A 65 1.91 -2.30 13.56
C LYS A 65 0.67 -3.00 14.11
N PHE A 66 -0.33 -2.21 14.49
CA PHE A 66 -1.64 -2.70 14.92
C PHE A 66 -2.62 -2.65 13.76
N TYR A 67 -3.12 -3.81 13.37
CA TYR A 67 -3.99 -3.98 12.22
C TYR A 67 -5.38 -3.43 12.50
N ARG A 68 -5.92 -2.66 11.55
CA ARG A 68 -7.32 -2.21 11.63
C ARG A 68 -8.27 -3.42 11.66
N PRO A 69 -9.20 -3.49 12.63
CA PRO A 69 -10.24 -4.51 12.65
C PRO A 69 -11.05 -4.52 11.36
N ALA A 70 -11.53 -5.69 10.95
CA ALA A 70 -12.39 -5.90 9.78
C ALA A 70 -11.82 -5.47 8.39
N ARG A 71 -10.56 -4.98 8.30
CA ARG A 71 -9.90 -4.75 6.99
C ARG A 71 -9.38 -6.05 6.38
N TRP A 72 -8.52 -6.76 7.12
CA TRP A 72 -7.97 -8.05 6.69
C TRP A 72 -8.36 -9.15 7.67
N SER A 73 -8.57 -10.36 7.15
CA SER A 73 -8.65 -11.57 7.96
C SER A 73 -7.26 -11.99 8.43
N ASP A 74 -7.19 -12.80 9.48
CA ASP A 74 -5.90 -13.32 9.99
C ASP A 74 -5.15 -14.11 8.90
N ALA A 75 -5.87 -14.86 8.07
CA ALA A 75 -5.29 -15.60 6.96
C ALA A 75 -4.68 -14.68 5.89
N ALA A 76 -5.31 -13.54 5.59
CA ALA A 76 -4.76 -12.56 4.65
C ALA A 76 -3.54 -11.83 5.24
N ILE A 77 -3.56 -11.48 6.54
CA ILE A 77 -2.40 -10.88 7.22
C ILE A 77 -1.21 -11.85 7.21
N LEU A 78 -1.43 -13.10 7.62
CA LEU A 78 -0.38 -14.12 7.65
C LEU A 78 0.16 -14.46 6.25
N GLU A 79 -0.66 -14.31 5.21
CA GLU A 79 -0.22 -14.50 3.84
C GLU A 79 0.73 -13.38 3.35
N GLU A 80 0.51 -12.14 3.77
CA GLU A 80 1.49 -11.05 3.58
C GLU A 80 2.79 -11.33 4.36
N HIS A 81 2.67 -11.75 5.62
CA HIS A 81 3.84 -12.09 6.44
C HIS A 81 4.67 -13.19 5.79
N ALA A 82 4.02 -14.24 5.32
CA ALA A 82 4.69 -15.34 4.63
C ALA A 82 5.37 -14.89 3.33
N PHE A 83 4.81 -13.91 2.62
CA PHE A 83 5.43 -13.36 1.42
C PHE A 83 6.66 -12.52 1.76
N THR A 84 6.56 -11.61 2.73
CA THR A 84 7.71 -10.78 3.13
C THR A 84 8.85 -11.60 3.73
N LEU A 85 8.54 -12.67 4.47
CA LEU A 85 9.54 -13.65 4.95
C LEU A 85 10.21 -14.41 3.79
N GLU A 86 9.44 -14.87 2.79
CA GLU A 86 9.99 -15.49 1.57
C GLU A 86 10.94 -14.53 0.84
N LEU A 87 10.58 -13.24 0.75
CA LEU A 87 11.42 -12.23 0.11
C LEU A 87 12.74 -12.04 0.88
N GLU A 88 12.69 -11.97 2.21
CA GLU A 88 13.88 -11.90 3.06
C GLU A 88 14.78 -13.12 2.89
N GLU A 89 14.23 -14.34 2.86
CA GLU A 89 14.99 -15.58 2.61
C GLU A 89 15.73 -15.58 1.26
N LEU A 90 15.26 -14.79 0.30
CA LEU A 90 15.87 -14.61 -1.03
C LEU A 90 16.80 -13.39 -1.10
N ASP A 91 17.17 -12.80 0.04
CA ASP A 91 17.96 -11.56 0.18
C ASP A 91 17.33 -10.36 -0.55
N ILE A 92 16.01 -10.36 -0.72
CA ILE A 92 15.24 -9.24 -1.31
C ILE A 92 14.87 -8.31 -0.17
N PRO A 93 15.11 -6.98 -0.28
CA PRO A 93 15.11 -6.13 0.89
C PRO A 93 13.69 -5.63 1.27
N ALA A 94 12.75 -6.56 1.35
CA ALA A 94 11.48 -6.36 2.04
C ALA A 94 11.74 -6.43 3.55
N VAL A 95 10.91 -5.74 4.35
CA VAL A 95 11.01 -5.77 5.81
C VAL A 95 9.91 -6.68 6.37
N PRO A 96 10.21 -7.94 6.73
CA PRO A 96 9.21 -8.83 7.30
C PRO A 96 8.93 -8.53 8.78
N PRO A 97 7.80 -9.01 9.30
CA PRO A 97 7.58 -9.03 10.74
C PRO A 97 8.55 -10.00 11.43
N LEU A 98 8.87 -9.70 12.69
CA LEU A 98 9.63 -10.59 13.56
C LEU A 98 8.81 -11.84 13.90
N CYS A 99 9.45 -13.00 13.81
CA CYS A 99 8.88 -14.25 14.31
C CYS A 99 9.20 -14.43 15.79
N ILE A 100 8.18 -14.27 16.64
CA ILE A 100 8.30 -14.33 18.10
C ILE A 100 7.53 -15.56 18.59
N ALA A 101 8.25 -16.47 19.26
CA ALA A 101 7.70 -17.76 19.71
C ALA A 101 6.99 -18.57 18.61
N GLY A 102 7.45 -18.45 17.35
CA GLY A 102 6.89 -19.16 16.20
C GLY A 102 5.68 -18.50 15.53
N SER A 103 5.30 -17.28 15.92
CA SER A 103 4.25 -16.49 15.26
C SER A 103 4.74 -15.10 14.88
N THR A 104 4.19 -14.53 13.81
CA THR A 104 4.40 -13.14 13.38
C THR A 104 3.20 -12.25 13.68
N LEU A 105 2.01 -12.85 13.85
CA LEU A 105 0.78 -12.17 14.21
C LEU A 105 0.45 -12.47 15.67
N HIS A 106 0.26 -11.42 16.45
CA HIS A 106 -0.04 -11.48 17.87
C HIS A 106 -1.37 -10.78 18.16
N GLN A 107 -1.93 -11.05 19.34
CA GLN A 107 -3.16 -10.44 19.80
C GLN A 107 -3.02 -9.95 21.23
N PHE A 108 -3.54 -8.76 21.49
CA PHE A 108 -3.64 -8.18 22.82
C PHE A 108 -4.95 -7.40 22.95
N GLU A 109 -5.79 -7.77 23.93
CA GLU A 109 -7.09 -7.13 24.19
C GLU A 109 -7.97 -6.99 22.92
N GLY A 110 -7.94 -8.00 22.04
CA GLY A 110 -8.68 -8.02 20.79
C GLY A 110 -7.99 -7.30 19.62
N HIS A 111 -6.93 -6.54 19.87
CA HIS A 111 -6.13 -5.92 18.81
C HIS A 111 -5.11 -6.90 18.24
N ARG A 112 -5.07 -7.02 16.92
CA ARG A 112 -4.08 -7.81 16.19
C ARG A 112 -2.88 -6.94 15.87
N PHE A 113 -1.67 -7.43 16.11
CA PHE A 113 -0.45 -6.66 15.85
C PHE A 113 0.73 -7.54 15.46
N ALA A 114 1.71 -6.91 14.82
CA ALA A 114 3.00 -7.51 14.49
C ALA A 114 4.13 -6.53 14.83
N LEU A 115 5.31 -7.07 15.13
CA LEU A 115 6.53 -6.28 15.34
C LEU A 115 7.44 -6.39 14.13
N TYR A 116 8.09 -5.30 13.75
CA TYR A 116 9.02 -5.21 12.65
C TYR A 116 10.33 -4.59 13.17
N PRO A 117 11.49 -4.95 12.58
CA PRO A 117 12.73 -4.25 12.86
C PRO A 117 12.61 -2.77 12.43
N PHE A 118 13.21 -1.87 13.20
CA PHE A 118 13.33 -0.48 12.79
C PHE A 118 14.38 -0.34 11.69
N MET A 119 13.98 0.27 10.57
CA MET A 119 14.88 0.54 9.44
C MET A 119 15.17 2.04 9.33
N PRO A 120 16.44 2.48 9.42
CA PRO A 120 16.81 3.87 9.18
C PRO A 120 16.97 4.15 7.69
N GLY A 121 16.41 5.26 7.21
CA GLY A 121 16.61 5.67 5.83
C GLY A 121 15.85 6.94 5.49
N ARG A 122 15.93 7.33 4.22
CA ARG A 122 15.15 8.43 3.62
C ARG A 122 14.44 7.92 2.38
N THR A 123 13.41 8.63 1.92
CA THR A 123 12.80 8.30 0.63
C THR A 123 13.84 8.32 -0.50
N PRO A 124 13.75 7.43 -1.50
CA PRO A 124 14.67 7.42 -2.62
C PRO A 124 14.59 8.74 -3.40
N ASP A 125 15.74 9.17 -3.93
CA ASP A 125 15.82 10.29 -4.87
C ASP A 125 15.51 9.78 -6.28
N LEU A 126 14.34 10.18 -6.83
CA LEU A 126 13.89 9.76 -8.15
C LEU A 126 14.57 10.51 -9.30
N GLU A 127 15.31 11.60 -9.03
CA GLU A 127 16.13 12.27 -10.05
C GLU A 127 17.48 11.56 -10.24
N ASN A 128 17.81 10.59 -9.39
CA ASN A 128 19.02 9.79 -9.48
C ASN A 128 18.77 8.51 -10.27
N GLU A 129 19.22 8.46 -11.53
CA GLU A 129 19.12 7.29 -12.40
C GLU A 129 19.63 5.99 -11.74
N GLY A 130 20.68 6.07 -10.92
CA GLY A 130 21.22 4.92 -10.20
C GLY A 130 20.25 4.36 -9.17
N HIS A 131 19.47 5.21 -8.50
CA HIS A 131 18.40 4.75 -7.62
C HIS A 131 17.26 4.12 -8.42
N ILE A 132 16.86 4.73 -9.54
CA ILE A 132 15.79 4.21 -10.40
C ILE A 132 16.14 2.83 -10.96
N GLU A 133 17.33 2.65 -11.53
CA GLU A 133 17.76 1.34 -12.05
C GLU A 133 17.78 0.29 -10.94
N GLN A 134 18.24 0.67 -9.76
CA GLN A 134 18.31 -0.22 -8.62
C GLN A 134 16.92 -0.57 -8.05
N LEU A 135 15.98 0.38 -8.01
CA LEU A 135 14.57 0.10 -7.71
C LEU A 135 14.00 -0.92 -8.70
N GLY A 136 14.29 -0.74 -9.98
CA GLY A 136 13.95 -1.70 -11.04
C GLY A 136 14.44 -3.10 -10.71
N ARG A 137 15.72 -3.25 -10.38
CA ARG A 137 16.32 -4.54 -9.96
C ARG A 137 15.56 -5.18 -8.80
N PHE A 138 15.16 -4.39 -7.80
CA PHE A 138 14.45 -4.92 -6.63
C PHE A 138 13.02 -5.35 -6.95
N PHE A 139 12.25 -4.53 -7.67
CA PHE A 139 10.91 -4.95 -8.10
C PHE A 139 10.97 -6.14 -9.05
N GLY A 140 11.98 -6.22 -9.92
CA GLY A 140 12.23 -7.40 -10.75
C GLY A 140 12.42 -8.67 -9.91
N ARG A 141 13.15 -8.58 -8.78
CA ARG A 141 13.31 -9.71 -7.85
C ARG A 141 12.03 -10.02 -7.07
N ILE A 142 11.32 -9.01 -6.58
CA ILE A 142 10.02 -9.19 -5.89
C ILE A 142 9.05 -9.89 -6.82
N HIS A 143 8.93 -9.45 -8.08
CA HIS A 143 8.01 -10.01 -9.04
C HIS A 143 8.42 -11.41 -9.48
N ALA A 144 9.73 -11.71 -9.57
CA ALA A 144 10.21 -13.07 -9.85
C ALA A 144 9.75 -14.05 -8.77
N ALA A 145 9.91 -13.68 -7.50
CA ALA A 145 9.40 -14.44 -6.37
C ALA A 145 7.86 -14.45 -6.36
N GLY A 146 7.24 -13.29 -6.57
CA GLY A 146 5.79 -13.09 -6.56
C GLY A 146 5.05 -13.90 -7.63
N ALA A 147 5.70 -14.20 -8.75
CA ALA A 147 5.19 -15.03 -9.83
C ALA A 147 5.22 -16.54 -9.54
N SER A 148 5.94 -16.99 -8.51
CA SER A 148 6.14 -18.41 -8.19
C SER A 148 4.90 -19.10 -7.62
N ARG A 149 4.04 -18.34 -6.94
CA ARG A 149 2.79 -18.78 -6.32
C ARG A 149 1.79 -17.64 -6.26
N SER A 150 0.50 -17.95 -6.22
CA SER A 150 -0.56 -16.96 -6.04
C SER A 150 -0.90 -16.80 -4.56
N PHE A 151 -1.38 -15.60 -4.19
CA PHE A 151 -2.14 -15.45 -2.97
C PHE A 151 -3.50 -16.18 -3.07
N MET A 152 -3.94 -16.69 -1.94
CA MET A 152 -5.19 -17.42 -1.74
C MET A 152 -6.23 -16.58 -0.98
N HIS A 153 -5.79 -15.68 -0.10
CA HIS A 153 -6.64 -14.86 0.78
C HIS A 153 -6.54 -13.36 0.49
N ARG A 154 -5.39 -12.87 -0.01
CA ARG A 154 -5.26 -11.50 -0.52
C ARG A 154 -6.01 -11.36 -1.85
N PRO A 155 -6.69 -10.22 -2.07
CA PRO A 155 -7.52 -10.03 -3.24
C PRO A 155 -6.69 -9.85 -4.50
N ARG A 156 -7.38 -9.77 -5.63
CA ARG A 156 -6.81 -9.28 -6.88
C ARG A 156 -7.10 -7.79 -7.00
N LEU A 157 -6.28 -7.08 -7.76
CA LEU A 157 -6.62 -5.76 -8.24
C LEU A 157 -7.65 -5.91 -9.36
N ASP A 158 -8.83 -5.31 -9.20
CA ASP A 158 -9.88 -5.30 -10.20
C ASP A 158 -10.64 -3.97 -10.20
N VAL A 159 -11.38 -3.73 -11.29
CA VAL A 159 -12.21 -2.52 -11.46
C VAL A 159 -13.30 -2.45 -10.40
N HIS A 160 -13.87 -3.60 -10.04
CA HIS A 160 -14.99 -3.64 -9.10
C HIS A 160 -14.62 -3.09 -7.72
N SER A 161 -13.56 -3.60 -7.11
CA SER A 161 -13.15 -3.23 -5.75
C SER A 161 -12.49 -1.85 -5.65
N PHE A 162 -11.86 -1.34 -6.71
CA PHE A 162 -11.22 -0.02 -6.72
C PHE A 162 -12.07 1.08 -7.36
N GLY A 163 -12.99 0.71 -8.24
CA GLY A 163 -13.80 1.59 -9.06
C GLY A 163 -15.24 1.57 -8.58
N ASP A 164 -15.98 0.51 -8.93
CA ASP A 164 -17.43 0.41 -8.69
C ASP A 164 -17.79 0.63 -7.22
N GLU A 165 -17.19 -0.15 -6.32
CA GLU A 165 -17.48 -0.05 -4.88
C GLU A 165 -17.11 1.33 -4.30
N ALA A 166 -16.08 1.97 -4.86
CA ALA A 166 -15.66 3.30 -4.43
C ALA A 166 -16.64 4.37 -4.92
N TYR A 167 -17.02 4.28 -6.19
CA TYR A 167 -17.99 5.16 -6.84
C TYR A 167 -19.38 5.08 -6.17
N GLU A 168 -19.91 3.87 -6.02
CA GLU A 168 -21.20 3.60 -5.38
C GLU A 168 -21.21 4.12 -3.94
N TYR A 169 -20.16 3.80 -3.17
CA TYR A 169 -20.05 4.27 -1.79
C TYR A 169 -20.09 5.80 -1.69
N LEU A 170 -19.38 6.52 -2.57
CA LEU A 170 -19.36 7.99 -2.52
C LEU A 170 -20.71 8.62 -2.86
N LEU A 171 -21.47 8.03 -3.78
CA LEU A 171 -22.83 8.47 -4.11
C LEU A 171 -23.82 8.17 -2.99
N GLU A 172 -23.73 6.99 -2.37
CA GLU A 172 -24.64 6.58 -1.29
C GLU A 172 -24.44 7.37 0.02
N GLN A 173 -23.25 7.92 0.25
CA GLN A 173 -22.92 8.62 1.49
C GLN A 173 -23.32 10.11 1.52
N ASP A 174 -23.96 10.63 0.46
CA ASP A 174 -24.38 12.04 0.34
C ASP A 174 -23.24 13.05 0.64
N LEU A 175 -21.99 12.69 0.29
CA LEU A 175 -20.80 13.51 0.56
C LEU A 175 -20.56 14.58 -0.50
N LEU A 176 -21.04 14.32 -1.72
CA LEU A 176 -20.83 15.20 -2.86
C LEU A 176 -21.72 16.45 -2.77
N PRO A 177 -21.21 17.65 -3.06
CA PRO A 177 -22.04 18.81 -3.24
C PRO A 177 -23.08 18.58 -4.33
N LEU A 178 -24.34 18.96 -4.06
CA LEU A 178 -25.49 18.73 -4.94
C LEU A 178 -25.26 19.21 -6.40
N GLU A 179 -24.49 20.28 -6.57
CA GLU A 179 -24.17 20.84 -7.88
C GLU A 179 -23.14 20.03 -8.68
N LEU A 180 -22.34 19.19 -8.01
CA LEU A 180 -21.31 18.35 -8.62
C LEU A 180 -21.82 16.93 -8.88
N GLU A 181 -22.82 16.45 -8.12
CA GLU A 181 -23.33 15.07 -8.15
C GLU A 181 -23.64 14.57 -9.57
N ALA A 182 -24.40 15.33 -10.37
CA ALA A 182 -24.77 14.93 -11.73
C ALA A 182 -23.60 14.92 -12.73
N SER A 183 -22.52 15.66 -12.43
CA SER A 183 -21.28 15.63 -13.22
C SER A 183 -20.37 14.49 -12.78
N TYR A 184 -20.29 14.25 -11.47
CA TYR A 184 -19.52 13.16 -10.88
C TYR A 184 -20.08 11.79 -11.30
N THR A 185 -21.40 11.63 -11.23
CA THR A 185 -22.12 10.40 -11.63
C THR A 185 -21.76 10.01 -13.06
N ARG A 186 -22.06 10.88 -14.03
CA ARG A 186 -21.77 10.62 -15.45
C ARG A 186 -20.29 10.38 -15.73
N LEU A 187 -19.41 11.21 -15.17
CA LEU A 187 -17.98 11.05 -15.39
C LEU A 187 -17.47 9.73 -14.79
N GLY A 188 -17.96 9.33 -13.63
CA GLY A 188 -17.62 8.06 -12.99
C GLY A 188 -18.04 6.88 -13.86
N GLU A 189 -19.28 6.88 -14.37
CA GLU A 189 -19.78 5.87 -15.32
C GLU A 189 -18.91 5.80 -16.57
N ASP A 190 -18.69 6.93 -17.25
CA ASP A 190 -17.88 6.98 -18.47
C ASP A 190 -16.44 6.49 -18.22
N LEU A 191 -15.86 6.83 -17.06
CA LEU A 191 -14.50 6.41 -16.67
C LEU A 191 -14.45 4.90 -16.44
N LEU A 192 -15.39 4.34 -15.67
CA LEU A 192 -15.42 2.92 -15.34
C LEU A 192 -15.60 2.08 -16.62
N ASP A 193 -16.53 2.45 -17.50
CA ASP A 193 -16.73 1.80 -18.80
C ASP A 193 -15.42 1.81 -19.62
N SER A 194 -14.76 2.97 -19.72
CA SER A 194 -13.49 3.11 -20.46
C SER A 194 -12.35 2.29 -19.85
N ILE A 195 -12.28 2.25 -18.52
CA ILE A 195 -11.29 1.47 -17.77
C ILE A 195 -11.49 -0.01 -18.02
N GLU A 196 -12.72 -0.52 -17.92
CA GLU A 196 -13.05 -1.92 -18.19
C GLU A 196 -12.65 -2.32 -19.61
N ASP A 197 -13.03 -1.49 -20.60
CA ASP A 197 -12.68 -1.72 -22.01
C ASP A 197 -11.17 -1.78 -22.22
N ILE A 198 -10.41 -0.84 -21.64
CA ILE A 198 -8.94 -0.84 -21.76
C ILE A 198 -8.35 -2.06 -21.06
N MET A 199 -8.74 -2.33 -19.81
CA MET A 199 -8.21 -3.47 -19.05
C MET A 199 -8.50 -4.80 -19.73
N ALA A 200 -9.67 -4.97 -20.37
CA ALA A 200 -10.04 -6.17 -21.11
C ALA A 200 -9.17 -6.42 -22.35
N THR A 201 -8.49 -5.40 -22.87
CA THR A 201 -7.59 -5.53 -24.03
C THR A 201 -6.16 -5.94 -23.68
N VAL A 202 -5.85 -6.10 -22.39
CA VAL A 202 -4.51 -6.46 -21.90
C VAL A 202 -4.59 -7.76 -21.10
N ASP A 203 -4.01 -8.84 -21.63
CA ASP A 203 -3.92 -10.14 -20.95
C ASP A 203 -2.72 -10.17 -19.99
N ALA A 204 -2.77 -9.34 -18.95
CA ALA A 204 -1.67 -9.24 -17.99
C ALA A 204 -1.61 -10.47 -17.07
N ARG A 205 -0.39 -10.96 -16.80
CA ARG A 205 -0.19 -12.02 -15.80
C ARG A 205 -0.33 -11.44 -14.39
N TYR A 206 -1.23 -12.00 -13.61
CA TYR A 206 -1.38 -11.61 -12.20
C TYR A 206 -0.33 -12.32 -11.34
N ILE A 207 0.49 -11.53 -10.66
CA ILE A 207 1.54 -11.97 -9.74
C ILE A 207 1.31 -11.35 -8.36
N ARG A 208 1.97 -11.87 -7.32
CA ARG A 208 1.94 -11.23 -6.00
C ARG A 208 2.78 -9.95 -6.05
N LEU A 209 2.15 -8.85 -5.69
CA LEU A 209 2.73 -7.50 -5.70
C LEU A 209 2.94 -7.00 -4.28
N GLN A 210 3.77 -5.96 -4.12
CA GLN A 210 3.69 -5.08 -2.96
C GLN A 210 2.38 -4.27 -2.99
N GLY A 211 1.90 -3.87 -4.17
CA GLY A 211 0.55 -3.38 -4.44
C GLY A 211 0.33 -1.87 -4.25
N ASP A 212 1.25 -1.20 -3.55
CA ASP A 212 1.24 0.24 -3.26
C ASP A 212 2.65 0.85 -3.36
N ALA A 213 3.34 0.56 -4.47
CA ALA A 213 4.77 0.81 -4.62
C ALA A 213 5.06 2.28 -4.97
N HIS A 214 5.04 3.16 -3.99
CA HIS A 214 5.42 4.56 -4.14
C HIS A 214 6.64 4.91 -3.26
N PRO A 215 7.35 6.02 -3.53
CA PRO A 215 8.58 6.38 -2.80
C PRO A 215 8.43 6.48 -1.28
N GLY A 216 7.22 6.77 -0.79
CA GLY A 216 6.91 6.84 0.64
C GLY A 216 7.01 5.50 1.37
N ASN A 217 6.85 4.38 0.65
CA ASN A 217 6.97 3.02 1.18
C ASN A 217 8.38 2.44 0.99
N ILE A 218 9.37 3.28 0.66
CA ILE A 218 10.76 2.86 0.48
C ILE A 218 11.68 3.71 1.36
N LEU A 219 12.50 3.06 2.18
CA LEU A 219 13.58 3.70 2.91
C LEU A 219 14.92 3.35 2.28
N TRP A 220 15.54 4.34 1.66
CA TRP A 220 16.88 4.26 1.11
C TRP A 220 17.94 4.47 2.19
N HIS A 221 18.75 3.44 2.44
CA HIS A 221 19.97 3.55 3.23
C HIS A 221 21.17 3.69 2.29
N GLY A 222 21.89 4.81 2.38
CA GLY A 222 23.05 5.08 1.55
C GLY A 222 24.23 4.14 1.85
N GLY A 223 24.81 3.56 0.81
CA GLY A 223 26.09 2.86 0.84
C GLY A 223 27.28 3.83 0.73
N LEU A 224 28.49 3.27 0.60
CA LEU A 224 29.74 4.04 0.53
C LEU A 224 29.81 5.00 -0.69
N GLN A 225 28.99 4.78 -1.72
CA GLN A 225 28.78 5.68 -2.86
C GLN A 225 27.33 6.17 -2.91
N ARG A 226 27.09 7.41 -3.40
CA ARG A 226 25.74 8.00 -3.52
C ARG A 226 24.82 7.25 -4.50
N THR A 227 25.35 6.30 -5.26
CA THR A 227 24.65 5.43 -6.22
C THR A 227 24.54 3.98 -5.73
N GLU A 228 25.17 3.65 -4.61
CA GLU A 228 25.12 2.32 -3.98
C GLU A 228 24.28 2.46 -2.70
N GLY A 229 23.25 1.66 -2.54
CA GLY A 229 22.37 1.70 -1.37
C GLY A 229 21.44 0.50 -1.35
N SER A 230 20.95 0.15 -0.17
CA SER A 230 19.94 -0.89 -0.01
C SER A 230 18.63 -0.21 0.39
N PRO A 231 17.58 -0.26 -0.45
CA PRO A 231 16.25 0.17 -0.08
C PRO A 231 15.65 -0.88 0.84
N HIS A 232 15.05 -0.45 1.93
CA HIS A 232 14.08 -1.24 2.66
C HIS A 232 12.70 -0.96 2.08
N ILE A 233 12.10 -1.97 1.46
CA ILE A 233 10.74 -1.89 0.94
C ILE A 233 9.81 -2.23 2.09
N LEU A 234 8.99 -1.25 2.43
CA LEU A 234 8.09 -1.28 3.58
C LEU A 234 6.65 -1.58 3.16
N ASP A 235 5.84 -1.82 4.18
CA ASP A 235 4.38 -1.84 4.17
C ASP A 235 3.74 -2.64 3.03
N PHE A 236 3.78 -3.96 3.15
CA PHE A 236 3.05 -4.87 2.27
C PHE A 236 1.56 -5.01 2.67
N ASP A 237 0.98 -4.07 3.44
CA ASP A 237 -0.43 -4.16 3.84
C ASP A 237 -1.40 -4.19 2.67
N ASP A 238 -1.00 -3.60 1.54
CA ASP A 238 -1.76 -3.56 0.30
C ASP A 238 -1.29 -4.61 -0.72
N ALA A 239 -0.44 -5.55 -0.30
CA ALA A 239 -0.02 -6.68 -1.12
C ALA A 239 -1.22 -7.45 -1.64
N ARG A 240 -1.22 -7.70 -2.94
CA ARG A 240 -2.35 -8.28 -3.68
C ARG A 240 -1.86 -8.93 -4.96
N MET A 241 -2.76 -9.64 -5.63
CA MET A 241 -2.50 -10.12 -6.98
C MET A 241 -2.76 -9.01 -7.99
N GLY A 242 -1.86 -8.76 -8.94
CA GLY A 242 -2.10 -7.76 -9.98
C GLY A 242 -1.06 -7.80 -11.11
N PRO A 243 -1.20 -6.92 -12.12
CA PRO A 243 -0.22 -6.75 -13.19
C PRO A 243 1.07 -6.12 -12.64
N ALA A 244 2.23 -6.51 -13.20
CA ALA A 244 3.53 -6.02 -12.73
C ALA A 244 3.64 -4.49 -12.78
N VAL A 245 3.04 -3.86 -13.79
CA VAL A 245 3.06 -2.40 -13.95
C VAL A 245 2.51 -1.63 -12.74
N GLN A 246 1.61 -2.23 -11.94
CA GLN A 246 1.04 -1.61 -10.74
C GLN A 246 2.12 -1.20 -9.74
N ASP A 247 3.19 -1.98 -9.62
CA ASP A 247 4.29 -1.68 -8.71
C ASP A 247 5.38 -0.80 -9.34
N LEU A 248 5.21 -0.35 -10.59
CA LEU A 248 6.24 0.37 -11.35
C LEU A 248 5.84 1.80 -11.70
N TRP A 249 4.58 2.04 -12.08
CA TRP A 249 4.17 3.32 -12.66
C TRP A 249 4.24 4.50 -11.67
N MET A 250 4.14 4.23 -10.37
CA MET A 250 4.14 5.25 -9.31
C MET A 250 5.50 5.91 -9.08
N PHE A 251 6.56 5.43 -9.74
CA PHE A 251 7.87 6.10 -9.79
C PHE A 251 8.00 7.09 -10.94
N LEU A 252 7.04 7.11 -11.87
CA LEU A 252 7.08 7.94 -13.07
C LEU A 252 6.42 9.30 -12.78
N SER A 253 7.09 10.38 -13.19
CA SER A 253 6.58 11.75 -13.04
C SER A 253 7.13 12.65 -14.14
N GLY A 254 6.44 13.76 -14.42
CA GLY A 254 6.82 14.70 -15.47
C GLY A 254 6.00 14.52 -16.74
N ASP A 255 6.52 15.07 -17.84
CA ASP A 255 5.93 14.86 -19.17
C ASP A 255 6.24 13.46 -19.73
N SER A 256 5.66 13.12 -20.88
CA SER A 256 5.81 11.79 -21.49
C SER A 256 7.27 11.41 -21.76
N GLU A 257 8.11 12.35 -22.19
CA GLU A 257 9.52 12.07 -22.49
C GLU A 257 10.31 11.77 -21.20
N GLN A 258 10.04 12.53 -20.13
CA GLN A 258 10.62 12.30 -18.81
C GLN A 258 10.16 10.97 -18.20
N MET A 259 8.87 10.64 -18.33
CA MET A 259 8.31 9.37 -17.88
C MET A 259 8.91 8.19 -18.64
N GLU A 260 9.04 8.27 -19.97
CA GLU A 260 9.66 7.22 -20.79
C GLU A 260 11.14 7.02 -20.46
N ALA A 261 11.90 8.10 -20.25
CA ALA A 261 13.30 7.99 -19.83
C ALA A 261 13.47 7.33 -18.45
N THR A 262 12.60 7.69 -17.51
CA THR A 262 12.58 7.07 -16.18
C THR A 262 12.17 5.60 -16.27
N LEU A 263 11.14 5.31 -17.07
CA LEU A 263 10.65 3.95 -17.32
C LEU A 263 11.74 3.08 -17.95
N ASP A 264 12.49 3.59 -18.93
CA ASP A 264 13.60 2.85 -19.55
C ASP A 264 14.67 2.48 -18.52
N THR A 265 15.06 3.44 -17.68
CA THR A 265 16.04 3.21 -16.61
C THR A 265 15.53 2.18 -15.60
N LEU A 266 14.26 2.29 -15.20
CA LEU A 266 13.62 1.37 -14.26
C LEU A 266 13.55 -0.04 -14.86
N LEU A 267 13.08 -0.17 -16.10
CA LEU A 267 12.91 -1.46 -16.78
C LEU A 267 14.24 -2.11 -17.13
N LYS A 268 15.31 -1.35 -17.41
CA LYS A 268 16.67 -1.87 -17.55
C LYS A 268 17.12 -2.62 -16.29
N GLY A 269 16.80 -2.10 -15.10
CA GLY A 269 17.06 -2.79 -13.84
C GLY A 269 16.15 -4.01 -13.65
N TYR A 270 14.85 -3.82 -13.88
CA TYR A 270 13.81 -4.84 -13.70
C TYR A 270 14.05 -6.10 -14.55
N THR A 271 14.37 -5.89 -15.83
CA THR A 271 14.58 -6.95 -16.83
C THR A 271 15.83 -7.79 -16.61
N SER A 272 16.68 -7.42 -15.65
CA SER A 272 17.74 -8.30 -15.17
C SER A 272 17.20 -9.54 -14.43
N PHE A 273 15.93 -9.55 -14.01
CA PHE A 273 15.32 -10.61 -13.20
C PHE A 273 13.98 -11.14 -13.73
N CYS A 274 13.19 -10.30 -14.41
CA CYS A 274 11.90 -10.68 -15.00
C CYS A 274 11.70 -10.02 -16.36
N ASP A 275 11.14 -10.74 -17.32
CA ASP A 275 10.62 -10.10 -18.53
C ASP A 275 9.47 -9.15 -18.16
N PHE A 276 9.36 -8.02 -18.88
CA PHE A 276 8.26 -7.07 -18.75
C PHE A 276 7.45 -7.05 -20.04
N ASP A 277 6.13 -7.20 -19.93
CA ASP A 277 5.23 -7.06 -21.07
C ASP A 277 4.87 -5.59 -21.28
N ALA A 278 5.37 -5.01 -22.36
CA ALA A 278 5.11 -3.61 -22.71
C ALA A 278 3.61 -3.31 -22.92
N TYR A 279 2.76 -4.31 -23.20
CA TYR A 279 1.32 -4.10 -23.28
C TYR A 279 0.71 -3.69 -21.92
N GLU A 280 1.34 -4.04 -20.80
CA GLU A 280 0.90 -3.57 -19.47
C GLU A 280 1.00 -2.05 -19.31
N LEU A 281 1.79 -1.33 -20.11
CA LEU A 281 1.87 0.14 -20.05
C LEU A 281 0.52 0.81 -20.36
N ARG A 282 -0.39 0.11 -21.07
CA ARG A 282 -1.76 0.57 -21.30
C ARG A 282 -2.63 0.59 -20.04
N LEU A 283 -2.19 -0.09 -18.98
CA LEU A 283 -2.89 -0.14 -17.71
C LEU A 283 -2.52 1.02 -16.77
N ILE A 284 -1.52 1.85 -17.10
CA ILE A 284 -1.07 2.93 -16.21
C ILE A 284 -2.19 3.92 -15.89
N GLU A 285 -2.82 4.52 -16.90
CA GLU A 285 -3.92 5.47 -16.69
C GLU A 285 -5.16 4.82 -16.05
N PRO A 286 -5.59 3.60 -16.45
CA PRO A 286 -6.64 2.87 -15.73
C PRO A 286 -6.34 2.68 -14.24
N LEU A 287 -5.15 2.18 -13.90
CA LEU A 287 -4.74 1.92 -12.51
C LEU A 287 -4.61 3.23 -11.71
N ARG A 288 -4.09 4.30 -12.32
CA ARG A 288 -4.03 5.62 -11.69
C ARG A 288 -5.42 6.16 -11.39
N THR A 289 -6.36 6.05 -12.34
CA THR A 289 -7.73 6.50 -12.16
C THR A 289 -8.45 5.72 -11.06
N LEU A 290 -8.34 4.38 -11.10
CA LEU A 290 -8.87 3.50 -10.05
C LEU A 290 -8.29 3.85 -8.67
N ARG A 291 -6.98 4.09 -8.58
CA ARG A 291 -6.34 4.54 -7.34
C ARG A 291 -6.92 5.86 -6.84
N MET A 292 -7.20 6.82 -7.71
CA MET A 292 -7.78 8.12 -7.34
C MET A 292 -9.21 7.97 -6.80
N MET A 293 -10.06 7.18 -7.48
CA MET A 293 -11.44 6.91 -7.05
C MET A 293 -11.46 6.15 -5.72
N HIS A 294 -10.69 5.07 -5.63
CA HIS A 294 -10.55 4.28 -4.41
C HIS A 294 -10.04 5.13 -3.24
N HIS A 295 -9.06 6.01 -3.46
CA HIS A 295 -8.53 6.88 -2.41
C HIS A 295 -9.58 7.87 -1.87
N ALA A 296 -10.42 8.46 -2.72
CA ALA A 296 -11.51 9.32 -2.28
C ALA A 296 -12.54 8.56 -1.41
N ALA A 297 -12.93 7.35 -1.82
CA ALA A 297 -13.81 6.50 -1.01
C ALA A 297 -13.14 6.03 0.28
N TRP A 298 -11.84 5.73 0.24
CA TRP A 298 -11.05 5.35 1.41
C TRP A 298 -11.00 6.48 2.46
N LEU A 299 -10.85 7.74 2.03
CA LEU A 299 -10.97 8.92 2.89
C LEU A 299 -12.38 9.01 3.49
N ALA A 300 -13.41 8.87 2.66
CA ALA A 300 -14.81 8.94 3.08
C ALA A 300 -15.18 7.87 4.12
N LYS A 301 -14.69 6.63 3.98
CA LYS A 301 -14.87 5.52 4.93
C LYS A 301 -14.22 5.77 6.30
N ARG A 302 -13.37 6.79 6.41
CA ARG A 302 -12.59 7.12 7.62
C ARG A 302 -12.94 8.47 8.23
N ARG A 303 -13.99 9.14 7.73
CA ARG A 303 -14.38 10.48 8.17
C ARG A 303 -14.72 10.59 9.66
N ASP A 304 -15.07 9.48 10.32
CA ASP A 304 -15.41 9.47 11.75
C ASP A 304 -14.20 9.15 12.66
N ASP A 305 -13.02 8.86 12.09
CA ASP A 305 -11.77 8.65 12.84
C ASP A 305 -11.15 10.01 13.22
N PRO A 306 -11.03 10.36 14.51
CA PRO A 306 -10.53 11.68 14.92
C PRO A 306 -9.12 11.99 14.42
N VAL A 307 -8.22 10.99 14.39
CA VAL A 307 -6.85 11.16 13.90
C VAL A 307 -6.86 11.47 12.40
N PHE A 308 -7.84 10.91 11.69
CA PHE A 308 -8.01 11.11 10.26
C PHE A 308 -8.54 12.50 9.93
N LEU A 309 -9.52 13.00 10.70
CA LEU A 309 -10.04 14.36 10.56
C LEU A 309 -8.94 15.41 10.73
N ASP A 310 -8.06 15.22 11.71
CA ASP A 310 -6.93 16.13 11.96
C ASP A 310 -5.88 16.08 10.85
N ALA A 311 -5.65 14.90 10.25
CA ALA A 311 -4.68 14.71 9.17
C ALA A 311 -5.19 15.20 7.80
N PHE A 312 -6.50 15.14 7.57
CA PHE A 312 -7.14 15.46 6.30
C PHE A 312 -8.24 16.54 6.45
N PRO A 313 -7.95 17.70 7.06
CA PRO A 313 -8.98 18.72 7.35
C PRO A 313 -9.54 19.39 6.09
N TRP A 314 -8.88 19.20 4.94
CA TRP A 314 -9.30 19.68 3.63
C TRP A 314 -10.29 18.75 2.92
N PHE A 315 -10.41 17.49 3.37
CA PHE A 315 -11.31 16.51 2.76
C PHE A 315 -12.77 16.87 3.00
N ASN A 316 -13.65 16.44 2.10
CA ASN A 316 -15.09 16.72 2.14
C ASN A 316 -15.46 18.21 2.14
N THR A 317 -14.57 19.06 1.63
CA THR A 317 -14.86 20.47 1.34
C THR A 317 -15.36 20.60 -0.11
N GLN A 318 -16.12 21.65 -0.41
CA GLN A 318 -16.51 22.00 -1.79
C GLN A 318 -15.30 21.98 -2.72
N ARG A 319 -14.22 22.67 -2.32
CA ARG A 319 -12.99 22.80 -3.09
C ARG A 319 -12.34 21.44 -3.38
N TYR A 320 -12.29 20.54 -2.39
CA TYR A 320 -11.75 19.20 -2.60
C TYR A 320 -12.53 18.45 -3.70
N TRP A 321 -13.86 18.49 -3.65
CA TRP A 321 -14.70 17.80 -4.63
C TRP A 321 -14.59 18.43 -6.04
N GLU A 322 -14.45 19.75 -6.14
CA GLU A 322 -14.16 20.43 -7.41
C GLU A 322 -12.81 20.01 -8.00
N GLU A 323 -11.75 19.99 -7.19
CA GLU A 323 -10.41 19.57 -7.60
C GLU A 323 -10.39 18.09 -7.97
N HIS A 324 -11.03 17.21 -7.18
CA HIS A 324 -11.14 15.78 -7.48
C HIS A 324 -11.87 15.54 -8.81
N LEU A 325 -13.00 16.22 -9.04
CA LEU A 325 -13.75 16.11 -10.29
C LEU A 325 -12.93 16.62 -11.49
N LEU A 326 -12.15 17.70 -11.32
CA LEU A 326 -11.25 18.19 -12.36
C LEU A 326 -10.18 17.16 -12.69
N SER A 327 -9.52 16.58 -11.69
CA SER A 327 -8.49 15.56 -11.91
C SER A 327 -9.06 14.29 -12.58
N LEU A 328 -10.29 13.89 -12.26
CA LEU A 328 -10.96 12.79 -12.97
C LEU A 328 -11.25 13.13 -14.44
N LYS A 329 -11.56 14.38 -14.78
CA LYS A 329 -11.72 14.82 -16.19
C LYS A 329 -10.38 14.80 -16.93
N GLU A 330 -9.29 15.18 -16.26
CA GLU A 330 -7.94 15.09 -16.81
C GLU A 330 -7.57 13.62 -17.05
N GLN A 331 -7.92 12.71 -16.13
CA GLN A 331 -7.73 11.27 -16.33
C GLN A 331 -8.56 10.73 -17.50
N MET A 332 -9.81 11.17 -17.69
CA MET A 332 -10.58 10.80 -18.87
C MET A 332 -9.85 11.18 -20.17
N ALA A 333 -9.23 12.36 -20.23
CA ALA A 333 -8.42 12.74 -21.39
C ALA A 333 -7.17 11.84 -21.53
N ALA A 334 -6.47 11.56 -20.43
CA ALA A 334 -5.26 10.72 -20.42
C ALA A 334 -5.55 9.27 -20.86
N LEU A 335 -6.71 8.70 -20.51
CA LEU A 335 -7.12 7.35 -20.96
C LEU A 335 -7.22 7.23 -22.49
N LEU A 336 -7.43 8.36 -23.20
CA LEU A 336 -7.53 8.41 -24.65
C LEU A 336 -6.17 8.67 -25.34
N GLU A 337 -5.14 9.04 -24.58
CA GLU A 337 -3.81 9.26 -25.10
C GLU A 337 -3.10 7.92 -25.39
N PRO A 338 -2.15 7.88 -26.34
CA PRO A 338 -1.31 6.71 -26.52
C PRO A 338 -0.57 6.37 -25.22
N PRO A 339 -0.40 5.07 -24.88
CA PRO A 339 0.38 4.67 -23.71
C PRO A 339 1.85 5.06 -23.88
N LEU A 340 2.57 5.14 -22.76
CA LEU A 340 4.04 5.25 -22.77
C LEU A 340 4.64 4.15 -23.64
N GLN A 341 5.71 4.48 -24.35
CA GLN A 341 6.42 3.56 -25.22
C GLN A 341 7.69 3.06 -24.55
N TRP A 342 7.94 1.76 -24.68
CA TRP A 342 9.20 1.15 -24.27
C TRP A 342 9.59 0.05 -25.24
N GLN A 343 10.88 -0.03 -25.57
CA GLN A 343 11.46 -1.11 -26.34
C GLN A 343 12.69 -1.64 -25.60
N PRO A 344 12.79 -2.96 -25.36
CA PRO A 344 13.97 -3.53 -24.74
C PRO A 344 15.21 -3.23 -25.57
N SER A 345 16.28 -2.80 -24.91
CA SER A 345 17.56 -2.40 -25.52
C SER A 345 18.42 -3.57 -25.99
#